data_AF-A0A846ZBA8-F1
#
_entry.id   AF-A0A846ZBA8-F1
#
_cell.length_a   1.000
_cell.length_b   1.000
_cell.length_c   1.000
_cell.angle_alpha   90.00
_cell.angle_beta   90.00
_cell.angle_gamma   90.00
#
_symmetry.space_group_name_H-M   'P 1'
#
loop_
_entity.id
_entity.type
_entity.pdbx_description
1 polymer ?
#
loop_
_entity_poly.entity_id
_entity_poly.type
_entity_poly.pdbx_seq_one_letter_code
_entity_poly.pdbx_strand_id
1 'polypeptide(L)'
;MNISAVRIGEENMLALRSFLLEGPQAWIPLQDEMQKNDETAAGYNLLLFGAFEVAVRRRFAPTYTVGQIVRLVADLRVRLGEDANAINPIIAEDMIRRAVDAPPLKADVPDDLTATLNAQVCILLYLVGEADFDRAGLEQFIDEATAYTEQWLAARQSEQAGADRAATGDRCI
;
A
#
# COMPACT_ATOMS: atom_id res chain seq x y z
N MET A 1 -16.44 4.80 5.05
CA MET A 1 -15.85 3.52 5.49
C MET A 1 -15.66 3.56 6.99
N ASN A 2 -16.20 2.60 7.75
CA ASN A 2 -16.00 2.53 9.19
C ASN A 2 -14.70 1.77 9.48
N ILE A 3 -13.59 2.51 9.64
CA ILE A 3 -12.26 1.94 9.89
C ILE A 3 -12.22 1.11 11.19
N SER A 4 -13.13 1.34 12.13
CA SER A 4 -13.21 0.63 13.41
C SER A 4 -13.63 -0.84 13.28
N ALA A 5 -14.25 -1.23 12.17
CA ALA A 5 -14.67 -2.62 11.93
C ALA A 5 -13.68 -3.41 11.06
N VAL A 6 -12.73 -2.74 10.41
CA VAL A 6 -11.79 -3.39 9.49
C VAL A 6 -10.75 -4.18 10.29
N ARG A 7 -10.55 -5.44 9.90
CA ARG A 7 -9.54 -6.35 10.46
C ARG A 7 -8.80 -7.02 9.31
N ILE A 8 -7.54 -7.38 9.55
CA ILE A 8 -6.75 -8.17 8.59
C ILE A 8 -6.94 -9.64 8.94
N GLY A 9 -7.57 -10.40 8.04
CA GLY A 9 -7.85 -11.82 8.21
C GLY A 9 -6.87 -12.73 7.47
N GLU A 10 -6.97 -14.04 7.73
CA GLU A 10 -6.19 -15.06 7.01
C GLU A 10 -6.49 -15.05 5.52
N GLU A 11 -7.74 -14.78 5.15
CA GLU A 11 -8.18 -14.64 3.76
C GLU A 11 -7.48 -13.46 3.05
N ASN A 12 -7.22 -12.36 3.75
CA ASN A 12 -6.51 -11.22 3.16
C ASN A 12 -5.03 -11.56 2.95
N MET A 13 -4.40 -12.25 3.91
CA MET A 13 -3.01 -12.70 3.81
C MET A 13 -2.83 -13.74 2.69
N LEU A 14 -3.76 -14.69 2.56
CA LEU A 14 -3.79 -15.65 1.45
C LEU A 14 -3.91 -14.94 0.10
N ALA A 15 -4.79 -13.96 0.00
CA ALA A 15 -4.96 -13.20 -1.23
C ALA A 15 -3.71 -12.39 -1.59
N LEU A 16 -3.09 -11.70 -0.61
CA LEU A 16 -1.83 -11.01 -0.83
C LEU A 16 -0.73 -11.99 -1.28
N ARG A 17 -0.61 -13.14 -0.62
CA ARG A 17 0.38 -14.17 -0.97
C ARG A 17 0.25 -14.62 -2.42
N SER A 18 -0.97 -15.00 -2.83
CA SER A 18 -1.24 -15.40 -4.21
C SER A 18 -0.93 -14.26 -5.19
N PHE A 19 -1.34 -13.04 -4.87
CA PHE A 19 -1.08 -11.87 -5.70
C PHE A 19 0.42 -11.59 -5.90
N LEU A 20 1.24 -11.72 -4.85
CA LEU A 20 2.68 -11.46 -4.92
C LEU A 20 3.45 -12.57 -5.64
N LEU A 21 2.99 -13.83 -5.55
CA LEU A 21 3.62 -14.98 -6.19
C LEU A 21 3.26 -15.11 -7.67
N GLU A 22 1.99 -14.94 -8.00
CA GLU A 22 1.42 -15.27 -9.31
C GLU A 22 1.06 -14.01 -10.12
N GLY A 23 1.17 -12.84 -9.49
CA GLY A 23 0.87 -11.55 -10.09
C GLY A 23 -0.62 -11.24 -10.18
N PRO A 24 -1.00 -10.19 -10.93
CA PRO A 24 -2.38 -9.69 -10.98
C PRO A 24 -3.44 -10.70 -11.44
N GLN A 25 -3.06 -11.76 -12.15
CA GLN A 25 -4.00 -12.78 -12.62
C GLN A 25 -4.55 -13.64 -11.47
N ALA A 26 -3.80 -13.81 -10.38
CA ALA A 26 -4.28 -14.54 -9.21
C ALA A 26 -5.37 -13.79 -8.44
N TRP A 27 -5.59 -12.51 -8.74
CA TRP A 27 -6.72 -11.76 -8.19
C TRP A 27 -8.08 -12.27 -8.69
N ILE A 28 -8.17 -12.69 -9.96
CA ILE A 28 -9.43 -13.04 -10.62
C ILE A 28 -10.24 -14.09 -9.83
N PRO A 29 -9.68 -15.25 -9.42
CA PRO A 29 -10.43 -16.24 -8.65
C PRO A 29 -10.74 -15.81 -7.20
N LEU A 30 -10.03 -14.81 -6.67
CA LEU A 30 -10.17 -14.34 -5.29
C LEU A 30 -11.12 -13.15 -5.15
N GLN A 31 -11.48 -12.54 -6.28
CA GLN A 31 -12.23 -11.29 -6.31
C GLN A 31 -13.56 -11.40 -5.56
N ASP A 32 -14.36 -12.43 -5.82
CA ASP A 32 -15.68 -12.61 -5.18
C ASP A 32 -15.56 -12.77 -3.66
N GLU A 33 -14.56 -13.51 -3.18
CA GLU A 33 -14.33 -13.71 -1.75
C GLU A 33 -13.82 -12.44 -1.07
N MET A 34 -12.91 -11.71 -1.72
CA MET A 34 -12.38 -10.45 -1.18
C MET A 34 -13.38 -9.30 -1.25
N GLN A 35 -14.35 -9.36 -2.16
CA GLN A 35 -15.41 -8.36 -2.34
C GLN A 35 -16.75 -8.78 -1.71
N LYS A 36 -16.78 -9.89 -0.95
CA LYS A 36 -18.02 -10.40 -0.32
C LYS A 36 -18.69 -9.40 0.62
N ASN A 37 -17.91 -8.51 1.23
CA ASN A 37 -18.39 -7.39 2.04
C ASN A 37 -17.34 -6.26 2.11
N ASP A 38 -17.79 -5.07 2.48
CA ASP A 38 -16.97 -3.86 2.56
C ASP A 38 -15.77 -4.01 3.52
N GLU A 39 -15.92 -4.74 4.62
CA GLU A 39 -14.88 -4.93 5.63
C GLU A 39 -13.72 -5.79 5.10
N THR A 40 -14.04 -6.88 4.40
CA THR A 40 -13.07 -7.79 3.78
C THR A 40 -12.34 -7.07 2.64
N ALA A 41 -13.09 -6.33 1.81
CA ALA A 41 -12.52 -5.55 0.72
C ALA A 41 -11.60 -4.44 1.25
N ALA A 42 -12.01 -3.75 2.31
CA ALA A 42 -11.19 -2.74 2.98
C ALA A 42 -9.93 -3.37 3.59
N GLY A 43 -10.05 -4.52 4.26
CA GLY A 43 -8.92 -5.25 4.83
C GLY A 43 -7.87 -5.61 3.79
N TYR A 44 -8.29 -6.16 2.65
CA TYR A 44 -7.38 -6.48 1.56
C TYR A 44 -6.70 -5.24 0.95
N ASN A 45 -7.46 -4.17 0.67
CA ASN A 45 -6.90 -2.94 0.11
C ASN A 45 -5.88 -2.27 1.07
N LEU A 46 -6.17 -2.28 2.38
CA LEU A 46 -5.25 -1.78 3.39
C LEU A 46 -4.00 -2.64 3.51
N LEU A 47 -4.13 -3.97 3.40
CA LEU A 47 -2.99 -4.86 3.41
C LEU A 47 -2.10 -4.68 2.18
N LEU A 48 -2.67 -4.45 0.99
CA LEU A 48 -1.91 -4.06 -0.20
C LEU A 48 -1.16 -2.73 -0.01
N PHE A 49 -1.80 -1.75 0.63
CA PHE A 49 -1.15 -0.48 0.98
C PHE A 49 -0.02 -0.68 1.99
N GLY A 50 -0.21 -1.50 3.02
CA GLY A 50 0.83 -1.83 3.99
C GLY A 50 2.01 -2.59 3.38
N ALA A 51 1.75 -3.52 2.48
CA ALA A 51 2.81 -4.21 1.73
C ALA A 51 3.63 -3.23 0.87
N PHE A 52 2.96 -2.27 0.22
CA PHE A 52 3.64 -1.18 -0.50
C PHE A 52 4.53 -0.35 0.44
N GLU A 53 4.00 0.11 1.57
CA GLU A 53 4.74 0.90 2.57
C GLU A 53 5.98 0.15 3.06
N VAL A 54 5.84 -1.13 3.43
CA VAL A 54 6.96 -1.96 3.89
C VAL A 54 7.99 -2.17 2.78
N ALA A 55 7.57 -2.48 1.55
CA ALA A 55 8.47 -2.68 0.42
C ALA A 55 9.28 -1.41 0.11
N VAL A 56 8.62 -0.26 0.10
CA VAL A 56 9.28 1.04 -0.14
C VAL A 56 10.24 1.36 1.00
N ARG A 57 9.82 1.27 2.27
CA ARG A 57 10.68 1.55 3.42
C ARG A 57 11.91 0.64 3.44
N ARG A 58 11.76 -0.65 3.14
CA ARG A 58 12.88 -1.59 3.00
C ARG A 58 13.85 -1.17 1.88
N ARG A 59 13.33 -0.77 0.71
CA ARG A 59 14.14 -0.36 -0.44
C ARG A 59 15.01 0.86 -0.15
N PHE A 60 14.51 1.79 0.68
CA PHE A 60 15.15 3.07 0.99
C PHE A 60 15.78 3.11 2.39
N ALA A 61 15.81 2.00 3.13
CA ALA A 61 16.48 1.95 4.42
C ALA A 61 18.02 1.93 4.27
N PRO A 62 18.78 2.50 5.23
CA PRO A 62 18.33 3.33 6.35
C PRO A 62 18.10 4.80 5.96
N THR A 63 18.41 5.19 4.73
CA THR A 63 18.30 6.58 4.26
C THR A 63 17.99 6.64 2.77
N TYR A 64 17.28 7.69 2.38
CA TYR A 64 16.91 7.96 1.00
C TYR A 64 17.57 9.23 0.48
N THR A 65 17.61 9.34 -0.84
CA THR A 65 17.81 10.60 -1.55
C THR A 65 16.65 10.78 -2.53
N VAL A 66 16.27 12.04 -2.77
CA VAL A 66 15.26 12.35 -3.79
C VAL A 66 15.65 11.78 -5.16
N GLY A 67 16.94 11.78 -5.49
CA GLY A 67 17.44 11.20 -6.75
C GLY A 67 17.20 9.69 -6.86
N GLN A 68 17.25 8.94 -5.75
CA GLN A 68 16.91 7.51 -5.76
C GLN A 68 15.41 7.28 -5.98
N ILE A 69 14.55 8.15 -5.44
CA ILE A 69 13.09 8.08 -5.67
C ILE A 69 12.78 8.27 -7.15
N VAL A 70 13.30 9.35 -7.75
CA VAL A 70 13.14 9.64 -9.19
C VAL A 70 13.68 8.49 -10.04
N ARG A 71 14.85 7.95 -9.69
CA ARG A 71 15.46 6.83 -10.42
C ARG A 71 14.61 5.57 -10.37
N LEU A 72 14.05 5.22 -9.21
CA LEU A 72 13.18 4.05 -9.10
C LEU A 72 11.95 4.17 -10.00
N VAL A 73 11.30 5.33 -10.03
CA VAL A 73 10.14 5.56 -10.91
C VAL A 73 10.53 5.50 -12.38
N ALA A 74 11.70 6.03 -12.73
CA ALA A 74 12.24 5.93 -14.08
C ALA A 74 12.53 4.46 -14.47
N ASP A 75 13.20 3.70 -13.60
CA ASP A 75 13.56 2.29 -13.83
C ASP A 75 12.30 1.42 -13.96
N LEU A 76 11.29 1.65 -13.13
CA LEU A 76 9.98 1.01 -13.25
C LEU A 76 9.34 1.28 -14.62
N ARG A 77 9.29 2.54 -15.04
CA ARG A 77 8.73 2.91 -16.34
C ARG A 77 9.51 2.31 -17.51
N VAL A 78 10.84 2.22 -17.40
CA VAL A 78 11.67 1.53 -18.40
C VAL A 78 11.32 0.05 -18.46
N ARG A 79 11.13 -0.62 -17.31
CA ARG A 79 10.75 -2.04 -17.25
C ARG A 79 9.39 -2.32 -17.87
N LEU A 80 8.46 -1.37 -17.78
CA LEU A 80 7.13 -1.48 -18.39
C LEU A 80 7.12 -1.29 -19.91
N GLY A 81 8.18 -0.74 -20.51
CA GLY A 81 8.29 -0.62 -21.96
C GLY A 81 7.14 0.18 -22.58
N GLU A 82 6.35 -0.47 -23.45
CA GLU A 82 5.20 0.15 -24.13
C GLU A 82 4.11 0.62 -23.14
N ASP A 83 4.03 -0.03 -21.97
CA ASP A 83 3.07 0.30 -20.91
C ASP A 83 3.57 1.39 -19.94
N ALA A 84 4.71 2.03 -20.22
CA ALA A 84 5.29 3.06 -19.35
C ALA A 84 4.32 4.22 -19.00
N ASN A 85 3.36 4.52 -19.90
CA ASN A 85 2.38 5.56 -19.70
C ASN A 85 1.24 5.16 -18.73
N ALA A 86 1.13 3.89 -18.36
CA ALA A 86 0.21 3.43 -17.32
C ALA A 86 0.60 3.95 -15.93
N ILE A 87 1.86 4.36 -15.73
CA ILE A 87 2.37 4.89 -14.46
C ILE A 87 2.61 6.37 -14.58
N ASN A 88 1.73 7.18 -13.98
CA ASN A 88 1.99 8.61 -13.83
C ASN A 88 3.18 8.83 -12.87
N PRO A 89 4.29 9.45 -13.31
CA PRO A 89 5.49 9.56 -12.50
C PRO A 89 5.30 10.50 -11.30
N ILE A 90 4.43 11.52 -11.41
CA ILE A 90 4.14 12.45 -10.31
C ILE A 90 3.40 11.72 -9.19
N ILE A 91 2.39 10.92 -9.53
CA ILE A 91 1.65 10.11 -8.57
C ILE A 91 2.60 9.08 -7.91
N ALA A 92 3.38 8.36 -8.71
CA ALA A 92 4.32 7.35 -8.22
C ALA A 92 5.38 7.95 -7.26
N GLU A 93 6.00 9.07 -7.63
CA GLU A 93 6.98 9.74 -6.78
C GLU A 93 6.37 10.26 -5.49
N ASP A 94 5.16 10.85 -5.55
CA ASP A 94 4.47 11.35 -4.37
C ASP A 94 4.15 10.23 -3.38
N MET A 95 3.65 9.09 -3.87
CA MET A 95 3.38 7.92 -3.03
C MET A 95 4.65 7.42 -2.31
N ILE A 96 5.76 7.29 -3.03
CA ILE A 96 7.03 6.86 -2.44
C ILE A 96 7.52 7.87 -1.41
N ARG A 97 7.41 9.18 -1.70
CA ARG A 97 7.80 10.24 -0.75
C ARG A 97 7.02 10.15 0.55
N ARG A 98 5.71 9.98 0.49
CA ARG A 98 4.87 9.79 1.68
C ARG A 98 5.31 8.56 2.48
N ALA A 99 5.59 7.46 1.80
CA ALA A 99 6.01 6.22 2.46
C ALA A 99 7.41 6.30 3.13
N VAL A 100 8.26 7.24 2.74
CA VAL A 100 9.59 7.43 3.37
C VAL A 100 9.70 8.74 4.13
N ASP A 101 8.56 9.40 4.38
CA ASP A 101 8.48 10.68 5.11
C ASP A 101 9.36 11.78 4.47
N ALA A 102 9.48 11.76 3.14
CA ALA A 102 10.20 12.76 2.36
C ALA A 102 9.38 14.04 2.16
N PRO A 103 10.03 15.19 1.91
CA PRO A 103 9.34 16.41 1.55
C PRO A 103 8.38 16.19 0.37
N PRO A 104 7.15 16.74 0.42
CA PRO A 104 6.16 16.56 -0.63
C PRO A 104 6.63 17.16 -1.95
N LEU A 105 6.04 16.71 -3.06
CA LEU A 105 6.27 17.34 -4.35
C LEU A 105 5.81 18.79 -4.34
N LYS A 106 6.52 19.63 -5.09
CA LYS A 106 6.10 21.01 -5.37
C LYS A 106 5.07 21.10 -6.50
N ALA A 107 4.94 20.02 -7.28
CA ALA A 107 3.98 19.93 -8.37
C ALA A 107 2.61 19.51 -7.81
N ASP A 108 1.55 19.94 -8.48
CA ASP A 108 0.21 19.45 -8.18
C ASP A 108 0.12 17.97 -8.53
N VAL A 109 -0.27 17.16 -7.55
CA VAL A 109 -0.48 15.72 -7.72
C VAL A 109 -1.92 15.51 -8.20
N PRO A 110 -2.14 14.89 -9.37
CA PRO A 110 -3.49 14.62 -9.84
C PRO A 110 -4.26 13.75 -8.85
N ASP A 111 -5.51 14.12 -8.57
CA ASP A 111 -6.45 13.30 -7.80
C ASP A 111 -7.10 12.24 -8.71
N ASP A 112 -6.32 11.22 -9.05
CA ASP A 112 -6.74 10.09 -9.87
C ASP A 112 -6.56 8.79 -9.09
N LEU A 113 -7.66 8.27 -8.55
CA LEU A 113 -7.68 7.05 -7.75
C LEU A 113 -7.21 5.83 -8.55
N THR A 114 -7.62 5.71 -9.81
CA THR A 114 -7.26 4.57 -10.66
C THR A 114 -5.75 4.59 -10.94
N ALA A 115 -5.21 5.75 -11.30
CA ALA A 115 -3.76 5.89 -11.51
C ALA A 115 -2.96 5.66 -10.22
N THR A 116 -3.50 6.06 -9.07
CA THR A 116 -2.88 5.84 -7.74
C THR A 116 -2.82 4.35 -7.40
N LEU A 117 -3.93 3.62 -7.54
CA LEU A 117 -3.96 2.18 -7.28
C LEU A 117 -3.06 1.40 -8.24
N ASN A 118 -3.07 1.76 -9.53
CA ASN A 118 -2.18 1.16 -10.53
C ASN A 118 -0.70 1.42 -10.18
N ALA A 119 -0.35 2.65 -9.80
CA ALA A 119 1.01 2.98 -9.38
C ALA A 119 1.43 2.17 -8.14
N GLN A 120 0.57 2.08 -7.13
CA GLN A 120 0.81 1.30 -5.92
C GLN A 120 1.16 -0.16 -6.24
N VAL A 121 0.32 -0.81 -7.05
CA VAL A 121 0.48 -2.21 -7.43
C VAL A 121 1.75 -2.43 -8.25
N CYS A 122 2.01 -1.60 -9.26
CA CYS A 122 3.18 -1.76 -10.11
C CYS A 122 4.48 -1.51 -9.34
N ILE A 123 4.52 -0.54 -8.43
CA ILE A 123 5.69 -0.31 -7.57
C ILE A 123 5.88 -1.50 -6.62
N LEU A 124 4.82 -1.99 -5.98
CA LEU A 124 4.89 -3.14 -5.08
C LEU A 124 5.46 -4.38 -5.80
N LEU A 125 4.87 -4.74 -6.95
CA LEU A 125 5.33 -5.91 -7.72
C LEU A 125 6.76 -5.74 -8.23
N TYR A 126 7.13 -4.52 -8.65
CA TYR A 126 8.51 -4.24 -9.04
C TYR A 126 9.49 -4.45 -7.89
N LEU A 127 9.19 -3.92 -6.70
CA LEU A 127 10.06 -4.05 -5.54
C LEU A 127 10.15 -5.48 -5.01
N VAL A 128 9.03 -6.21 -5.01
CA VAL A 128 9.00 -7.63 -4.63
C VAL A 128 9.79 -8.48 -5.62
N GLY A 129 9.66 -8.20 -6.92
CA GLY A 129 10.45 -8.86 -7.96
C GLY A 129 11.96 -8.58 -7.85
N GLU A 130 12.36 -7.36 -7.49
CA GLU A 130 13.77 -7.02 -7.26
C GLU A 130 14.34 -7.61 -5.96
N ALA A 131 13.49 -7.86 -4.97
CA ALA A 131 13.90 -8.47 -3.70
C ALA A 131 14.21 -9.97 -3.82
N ASP A 132 13.72 -10.63 -4.88
CA ASP A 132 13.95 -12.04 -5.21
C ASP A 132 13.78 -12.96 -3.99
N PHE A 133 12.64 -12.84 -3.31
CA PHE A 133 12.37 -13.59 -2.10
C PHE A 133 12.35 -15.10 -2.37
N ASP A 134 13.02 -15.86 -1.49
CA ASP A 134 12.68 -17.25 -1.32
C ASP A 134 11.33 -17.40 -0.59
N ARG A 135 10.85 -18.64 -0.43
CA ARG A 135 9.58 -18.91 0.24
C ARG A 135 9.54 -18.31 1.65
N ALA A 136 10.62 -18.46 2.44
CA ALA A 136 10.63 -17.98 3.82
C ALA A 136 10.67 -16.44 3.89
N GLY A 137 11.44 -15.82 3.01
CA GLY A 137 11.53 -14.36 2.88
C GLY A 137 10.21 -13.72 2.48
N LEU A 138 9.44 -14.38 1.60
CA LEU A 138 8.11 -13.90 1.23
C LEU A 138 7.12 -13.98 2.41
N GLU A 139 7.09 -15.09 3.14
CA GLU A 139 6.22 -15.21 4.32
C GLU A 139 6.59 -14.16 5.38
N GLN A 140 7.89 -13.95 5.64
CA GLN A 140 8.33 -12.89 6.53
C GLN A 140 7.90 -11.50 6.04
N PHE A 141 7.98 -11.23 4.73
CA PHE A 141 7.50 -9.97 4.17
C PHE A 141 5.99 -9.78 4.38
N ILE A 142 5.19 -10.82 4.18
CA ILE A 142 3.74 -10.80 4.42
C ILE A 142 3.45 -10.54 5.89
N ASP A 143 4.15 -11.21 6.82
CA ASP A 143 4.00 -10.99 8.26
C ASP A 143 4.32 -9.55 8.66
N GLU A 144 5.40 -8.97 8.11
CA GLU A 144 5.77 -7.57 8.35
C GLU A 144 4.73 -6.60 7.78
N ALA A 145 4.21 -6.85 6.57
CA ALA A 145 3.15 -6.05 5.97
C ALA A 145 1.85 -6.10 6.79
N THR A 146 1.49 -7.28 7.27
CA THR A 146 0.33 -7.48 8.17
C THR A 146 0.52 -6.70 9.46
N ALA A 147 1.65 -6.87 10.15
CA ALA A 147 1.94 -6.18 11.40
C ALA A 147 1.96 -4.65 11.23
N TYR A 148 2.55 -4.14 10.14
CA TYR A 148 2.51 -2.72 9.81
C TYR A 148 1.08 -2.22 9.63
N THR A 149 0.27 -2.95 8.86
CA THR A 149 -1.13 -2.58 8.57
C THR A 149 -1.98 -2.56 9.83
N GLU A 150 -1.82 -3.56 10.70
CA GLU A 150 -2.52 -3.64 11.99
C GLU A 150 -2.15 -2.48 12.92
N GLN A 151 -0.86 -2.12 13.01
CA GLN A 151 -0.41 -0.97 13.80
C GLN A 151 -1.00 0.34 13.27
N TRP A 152 -0.99 0.52 11.95
CA TRP A 152 -1.60 1.69 11.31
C TRP A 152 -3.11 1.78 11.57
N LEU A 153 -3.81 0.65 11.48
CA LEU A 153 -5.24 0.55 11.79
C LEU A 153 -5.52 0.93 13.25
N ALA A 154 -4.76 0.37 14.20
CA ALA A 154 -4.92 0.65 15.62
C ALA A 154 -4.69 2.14 15.95
N ALA A 155 -3.72 2.79 15.30
CA ALA A 155 -3.48 4.22 15.44
C ALA A 155 -4.69 5.05 14.96
N ARG A 156 -5.20 4.75 13.76
CA ARG A 156 -6.38 5.43 13.17
C ARG A 156 -7.65 5.24 13.99
N GLN A 157 -7.87 4.04 14.51
CA GLN A 157 -9.01 3.74 15.38
C GLN A 157 -8.93 4.52 16.70
N SER A 158 -7.72 4.68 17.26
CA SER A 158 -7.49 5.46 18.47
C SER A 158 -7.74 6.96 18.24
N GLU A 159 -7.29 7.50 17.09
CA GLU A 159 -7.55 8.89 16.68
C GLU A 159 -9.06 9.15 16.54
N GLN A 160 -9.79 8.27 15.85
CA GLN A 160 -11.23 8.39 15.66
C GLN A 160 -11.99 8.34 17.00
N ALA A 161 -11.63 7.40 17.88
CA ALA A 161 -12.22 7.29 19.21
C ALA A 161 -11.94 8.51 20.11
N GLY A 162 -10.83 9.22 19.87
CA GLY A 162 -10.52 10.50 20.51
C GLY A 162 -11.40 11.64 19.99
N ALA A 163 -11.54 11.74 18.66
CA ALA A 163 -12.38 12.75 18.00
C ALA A 163 -13.86 12.61 18.38
N ASP A 164 -14.41 11.40 18.40
CA ASP A 164 -15.80 11.14 18.76
C ASP A 164 -16.09 11.52 20.23
N ARG A 165 -15.12 11.29 21.14
CA ARG A 165 -15.21 11.70 22.54
C ARG A 165 -15.20 13.22 22.70
N ALA A 166 -14.35 13.93 21.95
CA ALA A 166 -14.32 15.39 21.96
C ALA A 166 -15.63 15.99 21.42
N ALA A 167 -16.15 15.47 20.31
CA ALA A 167 -17.41 15.93 19.71
C ALA A 167 -18.65 15.69 20.61
N THR A 168 -18.61 14.65 21.46
CA THR A 168 -19.68 14.36 22.41
C THR A 168 -19.59 15.22 23.67
N GLY A 169 -18.38 15.58 24.11
CA GLY A 169 -18.15 16.45 25.26
C GLY A 169 -18.57 17.91 25.05
N ASP A 170 -18.42 18.43 23.83
CA ASP A 170 -18.78 19.82 23.47
C ASP A 170 -20.30 20.05 23.35
N ARG A 171 -21.14 19.01 23.40
CA ARG A 171 -22.61 19.13 23.41
C ARG A 171 -23.22 19.24 24.81
N CYS A 172 -22.39 19.28 25.85
CA CYS A 172 -22.81 19.45 27.25
C CYS A 172 -22.25 20.75 27.85
N ILE A 173 -22.48 21.91 27.23
CA ILE A 173 -22.36 23.24 27.88
C ILE A 173 -23.47 24.15 27.37
#